data_AF-J3DC73-F1
#
_entry.id   AF-J3DC73-F1
#
_cell.length_a   1.000
_cell.length_b   1.000
_cell.length_c   1.000
_cell.angle_alpha   90.00
_cell.angle_beta   90.00
_cell.angle_gamma   90.00
#
_symmetry.space_group_name_H-M   'P 1'
#
loop_
_entity.id
_entity.type
_entity.pdbx_description
1 polymer ?
#
loop_
_entity_poly.entity_id
_entity_poly.type
_entity_poly.pdbx_seq_one_letter_code
_entity_poly.pdbx_strand_id
1 'polypeptide(L)'
;MEELLARLANEARMQQAVAMATLDNGMQLFAYPLDEGMLVALGVGPEAMLENEAVLRKRAEDIVRFGAWLPAMFNDGSLYVLRRMVEHGDDISSLTADELNAAEELLS
;
A
#
# COMPACT_ATOMS: atom_id res chain seq x y z
N MET A 1 8.42 7.12 5.31
CA MET A 1 7.55 6.65 4.21
C MET A 1 6.50 7.69 3.81
N GLU A 2 5.90 8.43 4.75
CA GLU A 2 4.84 9.42 4.48
C GLU A 2 5.21 10.45 3.40
N GLU A 3 6.37 11.10 3.52
CA GLU A 3 6.83 12.10 2.53
C GLU A 3 7.01 11.49 1.13
N LEU A 4 7.54 10.27 1.07
CA LEU A 4 7.69 9.53 -0.18
C LEU A 4 6.32 9.24 -0.80
N LEU A 5 5.35 8.78 0.01
CA LEU A 5 4.00 8.53 -0.46
C LEU A 5 3.33 9.81 -0.97
N ALA A 6 3.45 10.92 -0.25
CA ALA A 6 2.90 12.20 -0.69
C ALA A 6 3.48 12.65 -2.05
N ARG A 7 4.78 12.44 -2.25
CA ARG A 7 5.44 12.70 -3.53
C ARG A 7 4.91 11.79 -4.65
N LEU A 8 4.84 10.48 -4.40
CA LEU A 8 4.32 9.51 -5.37
C LEU A 8 2.85 9.79 -5.70
N ALA A 9 2.03 10.15 -4.71
CA ALA A 9 0.64 10.52 -4.90
C ALA A 9 0.48 11.73 -5.83
N ASN A 10 1.27 12.78 -5.60
CA ASN A 10 1.27 13.96 -6.47
C ASN A 10 1.73 13.62 -7.90
N GLU A 11 2.80 12.83 -8.03
CA GLU A 11 3.30 12.38 -9.34
C GLU A 11 2.25 11.54 -10.09
N ALA A 12 1.66 10.56 -9.42
CA ALA A 12 0.64 9.68 -9.95
C ALA A 12 -0.57 10.49 -10.45
N ARG A 13 -1.03 11.45 -9.65
CA ARG A 13 -2.13 12.35 -10.02
C ARG A 13 -1.78 13.24 -11.22
N MET A 14 -0.59 13.84 -11.23
CA MET A 14 -0.17 14.73 -12.33
C MET A 14 -0.02 13.98 -13.65
N GLN A 15 0.51 12.76 -13.62
CA GLN A 15 0.77 11.96 -14.82
C GLN A 15 -0.41 11.06 -15.22
N GLN A 16 -1.44 10.94 -14.36
CA GLN A 16 -2.54 9.99 -14.52
C GLN A 16 -2.01 8.56 -14.76
N ALA A 17 -0.99 8.19 -13.99
CA ALA A 17 -0.26 6.94 -14.13
C ALA A 17 0.20 6.43 -12.75
N VAL A 18 0.63 5.18 -12.69
CA VAL A 18 1.18 4.60 -11.45
C VAL A 18 2.55 5.20 -11.17
N ALA A 19 2.73 5.76 -9.97
CA ALA A 19 4.05 6.15 -9.47
C ALA A 19 4.53 5.11 -8.46
N MET A 20 5.80 4.70 -8.56
CA MET A 20 6.37 3.66 -7.69
C MET A 20 7.77 4.01 -7.20
N ALA A 21 8.12 3.47 -6.04
CA ALA A 21 9.46 3.48 -5.50
C ALA A 21 9.81 2.16 -4.81
N THR A 22 11.06 1.73 -4.94
CA THR A 22 11.63 0.65 -4.14
C THR A 22 12.20 1.24 -2.85
N LEU A 23 11.86 0.64 -1.71
CA LEU A 23 12.37 1.00 -0.40
C LEU A 23 13.70 0.31 -0.12
N ASP A 24 14.44 0.79 0.88
CA ASP A 24 15.76 0.26 1.24
C ASP A 24 15.72 -1.22 1.69
N ASN A 25 14.57 -1.69 2.17
CA ASN A 25 14.32 -3.08 2.55
C ASN A 25 13.86 -3.97 1.37
N GLY A 26 13.86 -3.45 0.15
CA GLY A 26 13.45 -4.16 -1.07
C GLY A 26 11.94 -4.22 -1.30
N MET A 27 11.12 -3.66 -0.41
CA MET A 27 9.67 -3.54 -0.62
C MET A 27 9.37 -2.51 -1.71
N GLN A 28 8.20 -2.64 -2.33
CA GLN A 28 7.70 -1.75 -3.36
C GLN A 28 6.52 -0.95 -2.82
N LEU A 29 6.62 0.38 -2.88
CA LEU A 29 5.54 1.30 -2.56
C LEU A 29 5.04 1.91 -3.87
N PHE A 30 3.73 1.86 -4.14
CA PHE A 30 3.15 2.55 -5.28
C PHE A 30 1.87 3.30 -4.93
N ALA A 31 1.61 4.34 -5.72
CA ALA A 31 0.39 5.13 -5.72
C ALA A 31 -0.25 5.07 -7.11
N TYR A 32 -1.53 4.71 -7.14
CA TYR A 32 -2.35 4.60 -8.35
C TYR A 32 -3.51 5.60 -8.26
N PRO A 33 -3.64 6.56 -9.20
CA PRO A 33 -4.71 7.54 -9.17
C PRO A 33 -6.04 6.88 -9.57
N LEU A 34 -7.10 7.15 -8.84
CA LEU A 34 -8.47 6.74 -9.19
C LEU A 34 -9.29 7.97 -9.58
N ASP A 35 -10.44 7.76 -10.25
CA ASP A 35 -11.38 8.85 -10.53
C ASP A 35 -11.84 9.57 -9.26
N GLU A 36 -11.99 8.81 -8.17
CA GLU A 36 -12.35 9.30 -6.84
C GLU A 36 -11.32 8.80 -5.81
N GLY A 37 -10.22 9.53 -5.70
CA GLY A 37 -9.14 9.29 -4.73
C GLY A 37 -7.94 8.52 -5.28
N MET A 38 -7.40 7.64 -4.45
CA MET A 38 -6.13 6.97 -4.74
C MET A 38 -6.08 5.57 -4.16
N LEU A 39 -5.41 4.66 -4.84
CA LEU A 39 -5.02 3.37 -4.30
C LEU A 39 -3.54 3.41 -3.97
N VAL A 40 -3.21 3.09 -2.72
CA VAL A 40 -1.84 2.96 -2.24
C VAL A 40 -1.56 1.49 -1.99
N ALA A 41 -0.35 1.06 -2.32
CA ALA A 41 0.06 -0.31 -2.12
C ALA A 41 1.48 -0.37 -1.57
N LEU A 42 1.67 -1.31 -0.65
CA LEU A 42 2.98 -1.75 -0.23
C LEU A 42 3.08 -3.25 -0.52
N GLY A 43 4.22 -3.70 -1.04
CA GLY A 43 4.37 -5.11 -1.40
C GLY A 43 5.80 -5.60 -1.43
N VAL A 44 5.90 -6.91 -1.60
CA VAL A 44 7.15 -7.66 -1.72
C VAL A 44 7.14 -8.45 -3.03
N GLY A 45 8.33 -8.63 -3.61
CA GLY A 45 8.49 -9.39 -4.84
C GLY A 45 8.19 -10.89 -4.67
N PRO A 46 8.09 -11.64 -5.78
CA PRO A 46 7.75 -13.07 -5.76
C PRO A 46 8.79 -13.95 -5.05
N GLU A 47 10.01 -13.45 -4.87
CA GLU A 47 11.09 -14.15 -4.15
C GLU A 47 10.95 -14.07 -2.61
N ALA A 48 10.00 -13.28 -2.11
CA ALA A 48 9.75 -13.20 -0.67
C ALA A 48 9.15 -14.51 -0.16
N MET A 49 9.72 -15.07 0.91
CA MET A 49 9.22 -16.29 1.56
C MET A 49 8.00 -16.01 2.46
N LEU A 50 7.05 -15.21 1.99
CA LEU A 50 5.85 -14.82 2.73
C LEU A 50 4.64 -15.58 2.17
N GLU A 51 4.03 -16.40 3.02
CA GLU A 51 2.82 -17.14 2.63
C GLU A 51 1.58 -16.24 2.71
N ASN A 52 0.73 -16.29 1.68
CA ASN A 52 -0.53 -15.54 1.64
C ASN A 52 -1.43 -15.78 2.87
N GLU A 53 -1.42 -17.01 3.39
CA GLU A 53 -2.18 -17.36 4.59
C GLU A 53 -1.67 -16.60 5.83
N ALA A 54 -0.36 -16.39 5.95
CA ALA A 54 0.23 -15.67 7.08
C ALA A 54 -0.27 -14.21 7.11
N VAL A 55 -0.31 -13.55 5.96
CA VAL A 55 -0.85 -12.17 5.84
C VAL A 55 -2.32 -12.12 6.24
N LEU A 56 -3.13 -13.06 5.74
CA LEU A 56 -4.55 -13.12 6.05
C LEU A 56 -4.81 -13.40 7.54
N ARG A 57 -4.02 -14.29 8.15
CA ARG A 57 -4.11 -14.61 9.58
C ARG A 57 -3.75 -13.39 10.42
N LYS A 58 -2.62 -12.74 10.14
CA LYS A 58 -2.17 -11.52 10.85
C LYS A 58 -3.21 -10.40 10.75
N ARG A 59 -3.79 -10.21 9.57
CA ARG A 59 -4.90 -9.25 9.37
C ARG A 59 -6.13 -9.57 10.22
N ALA A 60 -6.45 -10.85 10.42
CA ALA A 60 -7.61 -11.27 11.20
C ALA A 60 -7.39 -11.14 12.72
N GLU A 61 -6.14 -11.17 13.20
CA GLU A 61 -5.80 -11.04 14.62
C GLU A 61 -6.11 -9.65 15.18
N ASP A 62 -5.93 -8.60 14.39
CA ASP A 62 -6.29 -7.22 14.76
C ASP A 62 -6.95 -6.50 13.57
N ILE A 63 -8.26 -6.72 13.42
CA ILE A 63 -9.03 -6.14 12.31
C ILE A 63 -9.15 -4.62 12.42
N VAL A 64 -9.05 -4.05 13.62
CA VAL A 64 -9.14 -2.59 13.82
C VAL A 64 -7.92 -1.93 13.20
N ARG A 65 -6.74 -2.52 13.39
CA ARG A 65 -5.49 -1.99 12.86
C ARG A 65 -5.25 -2.38 11.40
N PHE A 66 -5.52 -3.64 11.04
CA PHE A 66 -5.12 -4.20 9.74
C PHE A 66 -6.28 -4.30 8.74
N GLY A 67 -7.52 -4.26 9.18
CA GLY A 67 -8.69 -4.54 8.32
C GLY A 67 -8.84 -3.58 7.15
N ALA A 68 -8.30 -2.38 7.31
CA ALA A 68 -8.21 -1.33 6.30
C ALA A 68 -7.33 -1.68 5.08
N TRP A 69 -6.39 -2.60 5.25
CA TRP A 69 -5.46 -3.06 4.22
C TRP A 69 -5.99 -4.34 3.57
N LEU A 70 -6.01 -4.38 2.24
CA LEU A 70 -6.54 -5.49 1.45
C LEU A 70 -5.40 -6.26 0.79
N PRO A 71 -5.16 -7.53 1.16
CA PRO A 71 -4.15 -8.35 0.49
C PRO A 71 -4.51 -8.60 -0.97
N ALA A 72 -3.53 -8.49 -1.86
CA ALA A 72 -3.66 -8.75 -3.28
C ALA A 72 -2.38 -9.38 -3.82
N MET A 73 -2.51 -10.49 -4.53
CA MET A 73 -1.41 -11.12 -5.24
C MET A 73 -1.50 -10.75 -6.72
N PHE A 74 -0.38 -10.29 -7.29
CA PHE A 74 -0.31 -9.96 -8.71
C PHE A 74 0.07 -11.18 -9.54
N ASN A 75 -0.14 -11.09 -10.86
CA ASN A 75 0.08 -12.21 -11.78
C ASN A 75 1.54 -12.67 -11.87
N ASP A 76 2.48 -11.84 -11.43
CA ASP A 76 3.91 -12.16 -11.34
C ASP A 76 4.30 -12.87 -10.03
N GLY A 77 3.32 -13.13 -9.14
CA GLY A 77 3.54 -13.76 -7.84
C GLY A 77 3.94 -12.80 -6.73
N SER A 78 4.08 -11.50 -7.01
CA SER A 78 4.30 -10.50 -5.96
C SER A 78 3.07 -10.35 -5.07
N LEU A 79 3.30 -10.04 -3.79
CA LEU A 79 2.26 -9.90 -2.79
C LEU A 79 2.22 -8.46 -2.28
N TYR A 80 1.03 -7.88 -2.31
CA TYR A 80 0.76 -6.51 -1.88
C TYR A 80 -0.33 -6.45 -0.82
N VAL A 81 -0.30 -5.40 -0.02
CA VAL A 81 -1.42 -4.90 0.76
C VAL A 81 -1.84 -3.54 0.23
N LEU A 82 -3.13 -3.39 -0.04
CA LEU A 82 -3.71 -2.24 -0.71
C LEU A 82 -4.57 -1.41 0.25
N ARG A 83 -4.51 -0.08 0.12
CA ARG A 83 -5.34 0.86 0.87
C ARG A 83 -5.96 1.85 -0.10
N ARG A 84 -7.30 1.92 -0.10
CA ARG A 84 -8.02 2.96 -0.83
C ARG A 84 -8.12 4.21 0.05
N MET A 85 -7.65 5.33 -0.48
CA MET A 85 -7.79 6.66 0.10
C MET A 85 -8.89 7.38 -0.68
N VAL A 86 -9.88 7.90 0.04
CA VAL A 86 -11.01 8.61 -0.57
C VAL A 86 -10.73 10.10 -0.51
N GLU A 87 -10.85 10.77 -1.63
CA GLU A 87 -10.72 12.22 -1.72
C GLU A 87 -12.03 12.88 -1.25
N HIS A 88 -11.93 13.82 -0.32
CA HIS A 88 -13.07 14.64 0.13
C HIS A 88 -12.74 16.11 -0.14
N GLY A 89 -13.10 16.61 -1.31
CA GLY A 89 -12.72 17.96 -1.76
C GLY A 89 -11.29 17.98 -2.29
N ASP A 90 -10.50 19.01 -1.95
CA ASP A 90 -9.10 19.13 -2.39
C ASP A 90 -8.11 18.30 -1.53
N ASP A 91 -8.59 17.73 -0.42
CA ASP A 91 -7.77 16.96 0.52
C ASP A 91 -7.95 15.45 0.31
N ILE A 92 -6.86 14.78 -0.06
CA ILE A 92 -6.73 13.34 0.11
C ILE A 92 -6.35 13.10 1.57
N SER A 93 -7.11 12.24 2.27
CA SER A 93 -6.75 11.79 3.62
C SER A 93 -5.37 11.11 3.60
N SER A 94 -4.32 11.78 4.09
CA SER A 94 -2.96 11.21 4.11
C SER A 94 -2.89 10.02 5.06
N LEU A 95 -2.20 8.96 4.66
CA LEU A 95 -1.90 7.85 5.57
C LEU A 95 -0.87 8.31 6.60
N THR A 96 -1.16 8.02 7.85
CA THR A 96 -0.24 8.25 8.98
C THR A 96 0.92 7.25 8.96
N ALA A 97 2.01 7.58 9.64
CA ALA A 97 3.12 6.66 9.87
C ALA A 97 2.65 5.32 10.45
N ASP A 98 1.71 5.33 11.40
CA ASP A 98 1.19 4.11 12.03
C ASP A 98 0.41 3.22 11.06
N GLU A 99 -0.36 3.81 10.13
CA GLU A 99 -1.04 3.07 9.08
C GLU A 99 -0.06 2.45 8.09
N LEU A 100 1.01 3.15 7.74
CA LEU A 100 2.08 2.64 6.87
C LEU A 100 2.88 1.53 7.56
N ASN A 101 3.20 1.70 8.84
CA ASN A 101 3.84 0.67 9.66
C ASN A 101 2.95 -0.58 9.77
N ALA A 102 1.62 -0.42 9.85
CA ALA A 102 0.70 -1.56 9.85
C ALA A 102 0.74 -2.33 8.52
N ALA A 103 0.95 -1.66 7.38
CA ALA A 103 1.13 -2.30 6.08
C ALA A 103 2.44 -3.09 6.02
N GLU A 104 3.55 -2.49 6.49
CA GLU A 104 4.84 -3.17 6.59
C GLU A 104 4.73 -4.40 7.48
N GLU A 105 4.06 -4.25 8.63
CA GLU A 105 3.88 -5.34 9.58
C GLU A 105 3.12 -6.50 8.94
N LEU A 106 2.06 -6.25 8.16
CA LEU A 106 1.35 -7.32 7.44
C LEU A 106 2.23 -8.14 6.49
N LEU A 107 3.35 -7.58 6.03
CA LEU A 107 4.27 -8.19 5.07
C LEU A 107 5.57 -8.72 5.72
N SER A 108 5.58 -8.87 7.04
CA SER A 108 6.71 -9.38 7.85
C SER A 108 6.36 -10.62 8.66
#